data_AF-I2J1E7-F1
#
_entry.id   AF-I2J1E7-F1
#
_cell.length_a   1.000
_cell.length_b   1.000
_cell.length_c   1.000
_cell.angle_alpha   90.00
_cell.angle_beta   90.00
_cell.angle_gamma   90.00
#
_symmetry.space_group_name_H-M   'P 1'
#
loop_
_entity.id
_entity.type
_entity.pdbx_description
1 polymer ?
#
loop_
_entity_poly.entity_id
_entity_poly.type
_entity_poly.pdbx_seq_one_letter_code
_entity_poly.pdbx_strand_id
1 'polypeptide(L)'
;MKQFFKVLTRIILIICGGLCLLAALAFLILTNLFKASPSDIKKGNEALKQIFISLDLPPEKVESNGKYQFEGGGLDFYVTFSDDVVNSHPVLKESPNLTKNRLKVYVLNTGDISYYSVEDNLFNHGLFQFLEEESRKYFQEIGKKSNPSYFILSWRDPESMKKGIAFYEKALTLVDIQDNSAINHIDTVALKPGKEAEFRQLIQDMDAAGLLTQRSE
;
A
#
# COMPACT_ATOMS: atom_id res chain seq x y z
N MET A 1 -42.42 -56.43 -7.97
CA MET A 1 -42.42 -55.02 -7.51
C MET A 1 -41.34 -54.70 -6.46
N LYS A 2 -41.35 -55.29 -5.25
CA LYS A 2 -40.39 -54.93 -4.17
C LYS A 2 -38.90 -54.96 -4.57
N GLN A 3 -38.48 -55.95 -5.35
CA GLN A 3 -37.08 -56.09 -5.76
C GLN A 3 -36.64 -55.05 -6.79
N PHE A 4 -37.55 -54.65 -7.69
CA PHE A 4 -37.32 -53.58 -8.67
C PHE A 4 -37.11 -52.22 -7.99
N PHE A 5 -37.99 -51.88 -7.03
CA PHE A 5 -37.82 -50.65 -6.23
C PHE A 5 -36.51 -50.67 -5.45
N LYS A 6 -36.10 -51.80 -4.88
CA LYS A 6 -34.84 -51.92 -4.14
C LYS A 6 -33.60 -51.69 -5.02
N VAL A 7 -33.62 -52.19 -6.26
CA VAL A 7 -32.54 -51.97 -7.23
C VAL A 7 -32.53 -50.51 -7.71
N LEU A 8 -33.70 -49.95 -8.03
CA LEU A 8 -33.85 -48.56 -8.46
C LEU A 8 -33.38 -47.57 -7.38
N THR A 9 -33.78 -47.77 -6.11
CA THR A 9 -33.34 -46.95 -4.98
C THR A 9 -31.82 -47.02 -4.79
N ARG A 10 -31.19 -48.19 -4.97
CA ARG A 10 -29.73 -48.32 -4.92
C ARG A 10 -29.04 -47.52 -6.03
N ILE A 11 -29.56 -47.57 -7.25
CA ILE A 11 -29.02 -46.79 -8.39
C ILE A 11 -29.14 -45.29 -8.12
N ILE A 12 -30.30 -44.82 -7.65
CA ILE A 12 -30.52 -43.41 -7.31
C ILE A 12 -29.58 -42.95 -6.20
N LEU A 13 -29.37 -43.75 -5.15
CA LEU A 13 -28.45 -43.42 -4.06
C LEU A 13 -26.99 -43.31 -4.54
N ILE A 14 -26.55 -44.17 -5.46
CA ILE A 14 -25.20 -44.11 -6.04
C ILE A 14 -25.04 -42.83 -6.89
N ILE A 15 -26.03 -42.52 -7.74
CA ILE A 15 -26.00 -41.30 -8.57
C ILE A 15 -26.02 -40.05 -7.69
N CYS A 16 -26.88 -40.02 -6.67
CA CYS A 16 -26.99 -38.91 -5.72
C CYS A 16 -25.69 -38.74 -4.91
N GLY A 17 -25.10 -39.83 -4.42
CA GLY A 17 -23.81 -39.80 -3.74
C GLY A 17 -22.68 -39.26 -4.64
N GLY A 18 -22.64 -39.70 -5.91
CA GLY A 18 -21.68 -39.20 -6.90
C GLY A 18 -21.85 -37.70 -7.19
N LEU A 19 -23.08 -37.24 -7.37
CA LEU A 19 -23.41 -35.81 -7.55
C LEU A 19 -23.03 -34.96 -6.34
N CYS A 20 -23.32 -35.42 -5.12
CA CYS A 20 -22.92 -34.72 -3.89
C CYS A 20 -21.40 -34.60 -3.77
N LEU A 21 -20.65 -35.63 -4.16
CA LEU A 21 -19.19 -35.62 -4.11
C LEU A 21 -18.59 -34.66 -5.15
N LEU A 22 -19.14 -34.63 -6.37
CA LEU A 22 -18.76 -33.66 -7.39
C LEU A 22 -19.08 -32.22 -6.96
N ALA A 23 -20.25 -31.99 -6.36
CA ALA A 23 -20.63 -30.67 -5.84
C ALA A 23 -19.70 -30.20 -4.73
N ALA A 24 -19.31 -31.08 -3.80
CA ALA A 24 -18.34 -30.76 -2.75
C ALA A 24 -16.95 -30.45 -3.33
N LEU A 25 -16.49 -31.22 -4.33
CA LEU A 25 -15.22 -30.98 -4.99
C LEU A 25 -15.21 -29.64 -5.75
N ALA A 26 -16.28 -29.35 -6.49
CA ALA A 26 -16.45 -28.07 -7.18
C ALA A 26 -16.45 -26.90 -6.18
N PHE A 27 -17.15 -27.03 -5.06
CA PHE A 27 -17.15 -26.02 -4.00
C PHE A 27 -15.75 -25.81 -3.38
N LEU A 28 -14.98 -26.88 -3.15
CA LEU A 28 -13.60 -26.78 -2.69
C LEU A 28 -12.71 -26.07 -3.73
N ILE A 29 -12.87 -26.35 -5.02
CA ILE A 29 -12.11 -25.68 -6.08
C ILE A 29 -12.47 -24.19 -6.13
N LEU A 30 -13.76 -23.87 -6.18
CA LEU A 30 -14.27 -22.49 -6.20
C LEU A 30 -13.77 -21.68 -4.99
N THR A 31 -13.85 -22.23 -3.79
CA THR A 31 -13.42 -21.51 -2.57
C THR A 31 -11.90 -21.30 -2.49
N ASN A 32 -11.10 -22.15 -3.14
CA ASN A 32 -9.65 -21.98 -3.22
C ASN A 32 -9.20 -21.09 -4.38
N LEU A 33 -9.99 -20.94 -5.45
CA LEU A 33 -9.66 -20.09 -6.59
C LEU A 33 -9.60 -18.60 -6.23
N PHE A 34 -10.39 -18.18 -5.22
CA PHE A 34 -10.44 -16.80 -4.72
C PHE A 34 -9.46 -16.53 -3.57
N LYS A 35 -8.48 -17.41 -3.35
CA LYS A 35 -7.46 -17.24 -2.33
C LYS A 35 -6.05 -17.41 -2.88
N ALA A 36 -5.13 -16.58 -2.41
CA ALA A 36 -3.71 -16.75 -2.64
C ALA A 36 -3.19 -18.03 -1.99
N SER A 37 -2.18 -18.63 -2.63
CA SER A 37 -1.54 -19.81 -2.08
C SER A 37 -0.82 -19.45 -0.77
N PRO A 38 -0.72 -20.37 0.21
CA PRO A 38 0.04 -20.14 1.44
C PRO A 38 1.50 -19.75 1.17
N SER A 39 2.09 -20.26 0.09
CA SER A 39 3.44 -19.91 -0.35
C SER A 39 3.54 -18.43 -0.73
N ASP A 40 2.59 -17.93 -1.53
CA ASP A 40 2.60 -16.54 -1.99
C ASP A 40 2.34 -15.56 -0.85
N ILE A 41 1.46 -15.92 0.08
CA ILE A 41 1.25 -15.15 1.32
C ILE A 41 2.55 -15.09 2.13
N LYS A 42 3.24 -16.22 2.32
CA LYS A 42 4.51 -16.25 3.06
C LYS A 42 5.58 -15.40 2.39
N LYS A 43 5.72 -15.48 1.06
CA LYS A 43 6.65 -14.65 0.29
C LYS A 43 6.32 -13.17 0.43
N GLY A 44 5.05 -12.80 0.30
CA GLY A 44 4.62 -11.41 0.44
C GLY A 44 4.85 -10.86 1.86
N ASN A 45 4.56 -11.65 2.89
CA ASN A 45 4.84 -11.28 4.28
C ASN A 45 6.33 -11.00 4.50
N GLU A 46 7.20 -11.87 3.99
CA GLU A 46 8.65 -11.71 4.15
C GLU A 46 9.17 -10.51 3.35
N ALA A 47 8.74 -10.34 2.10
CA ALA A 47 9.15 -9.21 1.26
C ALA A 47 8.76 -7.87 1.88
N LEU A 48 7.50 -7.70 2.32
CA LEU A 48 7.07 -6.48 3.00
C LEU A 48 7.84 -6.26 4.31
N LYS A 49 8.05 -7.32 5.11
CA LYS A 49 8.85 -7.22 6.33
C LYS A 49 10.25 -6.67 6.04
N GLN A 50 10.93 -7.20 5.02
CA GLN A 50 12.27 -6.75 4.64
C GLN A 50 12.26 -5.31 4.10
N ILE A 51 11.25 -4.92 3.32
CA ILE A 51 11.10 -3.53 2.86
C ILE A 51 11.00 -2.60 4.07
N PHE A 52 10.07 -2.84 4.99
CA PHE A 52 9.88 -1.97 6.16
C PHE A 52 11.11 -1.93 7.08
N ILE A 53 11.83 -3.05 7.26
CA ILE A 53 13.12 -3.06 7.97
C ILE A 53 14.15 -2.16 7.26
N SER A 54 14.25 -2.24 5.93
CA SER A 54 15.20 -1.41 5.16
C SER A 54 14.91 0.10 5.22
N LEU A 55 13.67 0.45 5.52
CA LEU A 55 13.20 1.83 5.70
C LEU A 55 13.34 2.33 7.15
N ASP A 56 14.00 1.57 8.03
CA ASP A 56 14.08 1.82 9.49
C ASP A 56 12.71 1.86 10.19
N LEU A 57 11.71 1.19 9.63
CA LEU A 57 10.36 1.05 10.20
C LEU A 57 10.08 -0.42 10.53
N PRO A 58 10.84 -1.08 11.43
CA PRO A 58 10.73 -2.52 11.62
C PRO A 58 9.34 -2.92 12.17
N PRO A 59 8.60 -3.80 11.47
CA PRO A 59 7.32 -4.27 11.97
C PRO A 59 7.49 -5.44 12.94
N GLU A 60 6.57 -5.59 13.89
CA GLU A 60 6.46 -6.77 14.74
C GLU A 60 5.95 -7.98 13.95
N LYS A 61 5.01 -7.73 13.02
CA LYS A 61 4.32 -8.79 12.28
C LYS A 61 3.82 -8.30 10.93
N VAL A 62 3.88 -9.17 9.93
CA VAL A 62 3.21 -8.98 8.64
C VAL A 62 2.33 -10.19 8.34
N GLU A 63 1.08 -9.96 7.97
CA GLU A 63 0.15 -11.04 7.63
C GLU A 63 -0.88 -10.66 6.56
N SER A 64 -1.41 -11.65 5.85
CA SER A 64 -2.54 -11.50 4.93
C SER A 64 -3.57 -12.61 5.18
N ASN A 65 -4.85 -12.28 4.98
CA ASN A 65 -5.92 -13.29 4.99
C ASN A 65 -6.01 -14.09 3.68
N GLY A 66 -5.17 -13.74 2.69
CA GLY A 66 -5.07 -14.40 1.40
C GLY A 66 -6.27 -14.19 0.48
N LYS A 67 -7.24 -13.36 0.85
CA LYS A 67 -8.41 -13.11 0.00
C LYS A 67 -8.06 -12.05 -1.04
N TYR A 68 -8.30 -12.37 -2.30
CA TYR A 68 -8.18 -11.37 -3.36
C TYR A 68 -9.28 -10.31 -3.23
N GLN A 69 -8.90 -9.04 -3.39
CA GLN A 69 -9.83 -7.93 -3.37
C GLN A 69 -10.66 -7.83 -4.66
N PHE A 70 -10.02 -8.11 -5.81
CA PHE A 70 -10.64 -7.98 -7.14
C PHE A 70 -10.28 -9.18 -8.04
N GLU A 71 -11.01 -9.33 -9.16
CA GLU A 71 -10.79 -10.39 -10.16
C GLU A 71 -9.39 -10.37 -10.81
N GLY A 72 -8.54 -9.39 -10.46
CA GLY A 72 -7.13 -9.26 -10.88
C GLY A 72 -6.07 -9.69 -9.87
N GLY A 73 -6.43 -10.24 -8.69
CA GLY A 73 -5.47 -10.96 -7.84
C GLY A 73 -4.67 -10.15 -6.82
N GLY A 74 -5.05 -8.91 -6.52
CA GLY A 74 -4.40 -8.12 -5.46
C GLY A 74 -4.80 -8.54 -4.04
N LEU A 75 -3.86 -8.42 -3.10
CA LEU A 75 -4.00 -8.83 -1.71
C LEU A 75 -3.78 -7.67 -0.74
N ASP A 76 -4.52 -7.70 0.35
CA ASP A 76 -4.23 -6.88 1.52
C ASP A 76 -3.24 -7.58 2.44
N PHE A 77 -2.18 -6.87 2.77
CA PHE A 77 -1.29 -7.21 3.87
C PHE A 77 -1.51 -6.24 5.03
N TYR A 78 -1.28 -6.74 6.23
CA TYR A 78 -1.40 -6.01 7.47
C TYR A 78 -0.06 -6.02 8.17
N VAL A 79 0.58 -4.86 8.19
CA VAL A 79 1.89 -4.63 8.80
C VAL A 79 1.64 -4.03 10.18
N THR A 80 1.98 -4.79 11.22
CA THR A 80 1.78 -4.39 12.62
C THR A 80 3.09 -3.87 13.19
N PHE A 81 3.05 -2.67 13.76
CA PHE A 81 4.19 -2.00 14.38
C PHE A 81 4.03 -1.97 15.91
N SER A 82 5.14 -1.80 16.61
CA SER A 82 5.13 -1.51 18.04
C SER A 82 4.67 -0.07 18.29
N ASP A 83 4.19 0.22 19.51
CA ASP A 83 3.88 1.59 19.93
C ASP A 83 5.09 2.51 19.79
N ASP A 84 6.30 2.02 20.08
CA ASP A 84 7.53 2.80 19.98
C ASP A 84 7.80 3.25 18.54
N VAL A 85 7.66 2.34 17.56
CA VAL A 85 7.87 2.66 16.13
C VAL A 85 6.81 3.64 15.63
N VAL A 86 5.54 3.43 15.98
CA VAL A 86 4.46 4.38 15.61
C VAL A 86 4.69 5.74 16.24
N ASN A 87 5.20 5.79 17.48
CA ASN A 87 5.43 7.03 18.18
C ASN A 87 6.67 7.80 17.71
N SER A 88 7.70 7.10 17.24
CA SER A 88 8.91 7.73 16.71
C SER A 88 8.79 8.20 15.26
N HIS A 89 7.79 7.70 14.52
CA HIS A 89 7.62 7.99 13.10
C HIS A 89 6.27 8.64 12.77
N PRO A 90 6.20 9.99 12.72
CA PRO A 90 5.00 10.71 12.32
C PRO A 90 4.39 10.27 10.99
N VAL A 91 5.21 9.76 10.04
CA VAL A 91 4.72 9.25 8.75
C VAL A 91 3.69 8.13 8.94
N LEU A 92 3.85 7.28 9.97
CA LEU A 92 2.90 6.21 10.25
C LEU A 92 1.60 6.76 10.82
N LYS A 93 1.69 7.72 11.76
CA LYS A 93 0.51 8.31 12.42
C LYS A 93 -0.42 9.00 11.42
N GLU A 94 0.16 9.67 10.44
CA GLU A 94 -0.54 10.42 9.40
C GLU A 94 -0.87 9.55 8.16
N SER A 95 -0.52 8.26 8.21
CA SER A 95 -0.80 7.34 7.12
C SER A 95 -2.31 7.06 7.04
N PRO A 96 -2.93 7.19 5.85
CA PRO A 96 -4.38 7.04 5.69
C PRO A 96 -4.86 5.60 5.96
N ASN A 97 -3.95 4.63 5.89
CA ASN A 97 -4.25 3.21 6.04
C ASN A 97 -3.83 2.63 7.40
N LEU A 98 -3.38 3.48 8.34
CA LEU A 98 -3.05 3.05 9.68
C LEU A 98 -4.32 2.96 10.54
N THR A 99 -4.60 1.78 11.10
CA THR A 99 -5.62 1.63 12.14
C THR A 99 -4.97 1.05 13.39
N LYS A 100 -4.98 1.83 14.48
CA LYS A 100 -4.15 1.56 15.67
C LYS A 100 -2.67 1.51 15.25
N ASN A 101 -2.00 0.37 15.39
CA ASN A 101 -0.61 0.20 14.94
C ASN A 101 -0.50 -0.72 13.72
N ARG A 102 -1.61 -0.91 12.98
CA ARG A 102 -1.67 -1.84 11.86
C ARG A 102 -1.90 -1.08 10.57
N LEU A 103 -0.86 -1.00 9.74
CA LEU A 103 -0.92 -0.41 8.42
C LEU A 103 -1.42 -1.46 7.43
N LYS A 104 -2.47 -1.10 6.69
CA LYS A 104 -2.95 -1.90 5.57
C LYS A 104 -2.14 -1.53 4.33
N VAL A 105 -1.53 -2.53 3.67
CA VAL A 105 -0.77 -2.35 2.42
C VAL A 105 -1.41 -3.22 1.35
N TYR A 106 -1.94 -2.59 0.31
CA TYR A 106 -2.45 -3.30 -0.86
C TYR A 106 -1.31 -3.63 -1.84
N VAL A 107 -1.23 -4.89 -2.24
CA VAL A 107 -0.20 -5.40 -3.15
C VAL A 107 -0.86 -6.10 -4.32
N LEU A 108 -0.60 -5.63 -5.54
CA LEU A 108 -1.18 -6.22 -6.75
C LEU A 108 -0.53 -7.56 -7.11
N ASN A 109 0.80 -7.68 -6.97
CA ASN A 109 1.55 -8.89 -7.29
C ASN A 109 2.50 -9.25 -6.15
N THR A 110 2.24 -10.37 -5.47
CA THR A 110 3.08 -10.85 -4.36
C THR A 110 4.47 -11.32 -4.80
N GLY A 111 4.66 -11.61 -6.09
CA GLY A 111 5.96 -11.97 -6.66
C GLY A 111 6.88 -10.77 -6.90
N ASP A 112 6.34 -9.55 -6.90
CA ASP A 112 7.08 -8.31 -7.20
C ASP A 112 6.54 -7.16 -6.35
N ILE A 113 6.73 -7.27 -5.04
CA ILE A 113 6.39 -6.20 -4.10
C ILE A 113 7.47 -5.13 -4.19
N SER A 114 7.08 -3.95 -4.64
CA SER A 114 7.98 -2.81 -4.82
C SER A 114 7.78 -1.75 -3.74
N TYR A 115 8.76 -0.86 -3.60
CA TYR A 115 8.66 0.34 -2.75
C TYR A 115 7.49 1.24 -3.14
N TYR A 116 7.11 1.24 -4.42
CA TYR A 116 5.94 1.96 -4.91
C TYR A 116 4.63 1.50 -4.25
N SER A 117 4.46 0.19 -4.05
CA SER A 117 3.30 -0.33 -3.32
C SER A 117 3.30 0.10 -1.85
N VAL A 118 4.47 0.35 -1.25
CA VAL A 118 4.55 0.87 0.12
C VAL A 118 4.27 2.36 0.15
N GLU A 119 4.81 3.14 -0.79
CA GLU A 119 4.59 4.59 -0.95
C GLU A 119 3.10 4.94 -0.94
N ASP A 120 2.33 4.32 -1.85
CA ASP A 120 0.89 4.59 -2.02
C ASP A 120 0.07 4.34 -0.75
N ASN A 121 0.52 3.41 0.11
CA ASN A 121 -0.20 3.04 1.33
C ASN A 121 0.32 3.76 2.57
N LEU A 122 1.61 4.17 2.57
CA LEU A 122 2.29 4.79 3.69
C LEU A 122 2.00 6.29 3.77
N PHE A 123 2.15 7.03 2.67
CA PHE A 123 2.04 8.48 2.70
C PHE A 123 0.60 8.98 2.55
N ASN A 124 0.28 10.06 3.27
CA ASN A 124 -0.90 10.86 2.99
C ASN A 124 -0.82 11.47 1.59
N HIS A 125 -1.78 11.15 0.73
CA HIS A 125 -1.79 11.59 -0.67
C HIS A 125 -1.88 13.11 -0.80
N GLY A 126 -2.56 13.80 0.12
CA GLY A 126 -2.65 15.25 0.13
C GLY A 126 -1.30 15.92 0.34
N LEU A 127 -0.53 15.47 1.34
CA LEU A 127 0.82 16.00 1.58
C LEU A 127 1.79 15.60 0.47
N PHE A 128 1.70 14.38 -0.04
CA PHE A 128 2.55 13.95 -1.14
C PHE A 128 2.33 14.83 -2.39
N GLN A 129 1.08 15.08 -2.76
CA GLN A 129 0.73 15.98 -3.86
C GLN A 129 1.19 17.42 -3.58
N PHE A 130 1.01 17.91 -2.35
CA PHE A 130 1.47 19.25 -1.96
C PHE A 130 2.99 19.42 -2.14
N LEU A 131 3.78 18.41 -1.73
CA LEU A 131 5.22 18.39 -1.95
C LEU A 131 5.58 18.39 -3.43
N GLU A 132 4.85 17.65 -4.28
CA GLU A 132 5.05 17.67 -5.73
C GLU A 132 4.77 19.04 -6.34
N GLU A 133 3.69 19.70 -5.93
CA GLU A 133 3.30 21.03 -6.41
C GLU A 133 4.31 22.11 -6.02
N GLU A 134 4.76 22.13 -4.76
CA GLU A 134 5.77 23.08 -4.29
C GLU A 134 7.15 22.83 -4.91
N SER A 135 7.52 21.56 -5.09
CA SER A 135 8.74 21.20 -5.81
C SER A 135 8.72 21.65 -7.26
N ARG A 136 7.56 21.55 -7.92
CA ARG A 136 7.37 22.04 -9.29
C ARG A 136 7.54 23.56 -9.35
N LYS A 137 6.95 24.32 -8.41
CA LYS A 137 7.15 25.77 -8.32
C LYS A 137 8.62 26.12 -8.17
N TYR A 138 9.33 25.45 -7.27
CA TYR A 138 10.77 25.63 -7.09
C TYR A 138 11.56 25.37 -8.38
N PHE A 139 11.28 24.29 -9.11
CA PHE A 139 11.96 24.00 -10.39
C PHE A 139 11.72 25.08 -11.45
N GLN A 140 10.50 25.63 -11.51
CA GLN A 140 10.18 26.74 -12.41
C GLN A 140 10.96 28.01 -12.03
N GLU A 141 11.07 28.32 -10.74
CA GLU A 141 11.84 29.47 -10.23
C GLU A 141 13.33 29.41 -10.62
N ILE A 142 13.94 28.22 -10.55
CA ILE A 142 15.35 28.02 -10.93
C ILE A 142 15.56 27.78 -12.44
N GLY A 143 14.51 27.91 -13.26
CA GLY A 143 14.58 27.80 -14.71
C GLY A 143 14.64 26.37 -15.27
N LYS A 144 14.41 25.34 -14.45
CA LYS A 144 14.22 23.96 -14.94
C LYS A 144 12.84 23.87 -15.60
N LYS A 145 12.77 23.47 -16.87
CA LYS A 145 11.49 23.29 -17.60
C LYS A 145 10.72 22.08 -17.04
N SER A 146 9.94 22.23 -15.98
CA SER A 146 9.12 21.13 -15.46
C SER A 146 7.99 20.82 -16.45
N ASN A 147 8.08 19.73 -17.22
CA ASN A 147 6.89 19.25 -17.94
C ASN A 147 5.90 18.67 -16.90
N PRO A 148 4.63 19.14 -16.87
CA PRO A 148 3.63 18.75 -15.88
C PRO A 148 3.55 17.25 -15.63
N SER A 149 3.66 16.46 -16.71
CA SER A 149 3.47 15.01 -16.72
C SER A 149 4.68 14.19 -16.21
N TYR A 150 5.81 14.83 -15.87
CA TYR A 150 7.09 14.14 -15.66
C TYR A 150 7.81 14.49 -14.34
N PHE A 151 7.16 15.27 -13.47
CA PHE A 151 7.65 15.53 -12.13
C PHE A 151 7.10 14.45 -11.20
N ILE A 152 7.99 13.64 -10.62
CA ILE A 152 7.64 12.57 -9.68
C ILE A 152 8.68 12.61 -8.56
N LEU A 153 8.23 12.59 -7.31
CA LEU A 153 9.10 12.28 -6.18
C LEU A 153 9.63 10.85 -6.42
N SER A 154 10.90 10.70 -6.84
CA SER A 154 11.45 9.39 -7.24
C SER A 154 11.90 8.59 -6.01
N TRP A 155 10.96 8.22 -5.15
CA TRP A 155 11.23 7.42 -3.95
C TRP A 155 11.11 5.92 -4.25
N ARG A 156 11.81 5.48 -5.31
CA ARG A 156 11.59 4.17 -5.95
C ARG A 156 12.52 3.06 -5.49
N ASP A 157 13.51 3.41 -4.68
CA ASP A 157 14.51 2.47 -4.17
C ASP A 157 14.65 2.66 -2.65
N PRO A 158 15.26 1.70 -1.93
CA PRO A 158 15.32 1.75 -0.48
C PRO A 158 15.98 3.04 0.05
N GLU A 159 17.01 3.54 -0.63
CA GLU A 159 17.76 4.71 -0.18
C GLU A 159 16.96 5.99 -0.38
N SER A 160 16.37 6.18 -1.56
CA SER A 160 15.55 7.35 -1.86
C SER A 160 14.27 7.38 -1.02
N MET A 161 13.63 6.24 -0.81
CA MET A 161 12.43 6.12 0.02
C MET A 161 12.73 6.42 1.50
N LYS A 162 13.84 5.90 2.04
CA LYS A 162 14.26 6.19 3.41
C LYS A 162 14.55 7.68 3.63
N LYS A 163 15.26 8.33 2.70
CA LYS A 163 15.47 9.78 2.73
C LYS A 163 14.13 10.52 2.58
N GLY A 164 13.27 10.07 1.66
CA GLY A 164 11.94 10.59 1.42
C GLY A 164 11.08 10.63 2.67
N ILE A 165 11.05 9.53 3.44
CA ILE A 165 10.37 9.46 4.74
C ILE A 165 10.87 10.57 5.69
N ALA A 166 12.18 10.76 5.82
CA ALA A 166 12.72 11.79 6.71
C ALA A 166 12.34 13.21 6.28
N PHE A 167 12.30 13.50 4.97
CA PHE A 167 11.84 14.80 4.46
C PHE A 167 10.33 14.97 4.60
N TYR A 168 9.56 13.90 4.39
CA TYR A 168 8.12 13.87 4.60
C TYR A 168 7.76 14.15 6.06
N GLU A 169 8.45 13.52 7.01
CA GLU A 169 8.24 13.76 8.44
C GLU A 169 8.59 15.20 8.85
N LYS A 170 9.62 15.80 8.23
CA LYS A 170 9.87 17.24 8.40
C LYS A 170 8.73 18.08 7.83
N ALA A 171 8.23 17.74 6.64
CA ALA A 171 7.11 18.44 6.01
C ALA A 171 5.86 18.44 6.89
N LEU A 172 5.54 17.31 7.54
CA LEU A 172 4.45 17.20 8.51
C LEU A 172 4.52 18.24 9.64
N THR A 173 5.72 18.67 10.03
CA THR A 173 5.86 19.71 11.06
C THR A 173 5.52 21.11 10.56
N LEU A 174 5.62 21.34 9.24
CA LEU A 174 5.49 22.64 8.58
C LEU A 174 4.11 22.90 7.98
N VAL A 175 3.29 21.86 7.86
CA VAL A 175 1.94 21.94 7.27
C VAL A 175 0.86 21.64 8.30
N ASP A 176 -0.35 22.11 8.01
CA ASP A 176 -1.60 21.65 8.60
C ASP A 176 -2.31 20.77 7.57
N ILE A 177 -2.74 19.59 8.00
CA ILE A 177 -3.53 18.66 7.19
C ILE A 177 -4.98 18.72 7.68
N GLN A 178 -5.89 19.05 6.78
CA GLN A 178 -7.32 19.04 7.02
C GLN A 178 -7.92 17.78 6.39
N ASP A 179 -8.40 16.88 7.25
CA ASP A 179 -9.09 15.66 6.85
C ASP A 179 -10.38 16.03 6.10
N ASN A 180 -10.39 15.72 4.81
CA ASN A 180 -11.52 15.95 3.90
C ASN A 180 -12.15 14.64 3.44
N SER A 181 -12.10 13.60 4.29
CA SER A 181 -12.65 12.25 4.09
C SER A 181 -14.03 12.16 3.46
N ALA A 182 -14.83 13.23 3.50
CA ALA A 182 -16.16 13.29 2.88
C ALA A 182 -16.18 13.64 1.37
N ILE A 183 -15.16 14.30 0.81
CA ILE A 183 -15.28 14.92 -0.52
C ILE A 183 -14.50 14.19 -1.61
N ASN A 184 -13.26 13.72 -1.37
CA ASN A 184 -12.46 13.02 -2.40
C ASN A 184 -11.33 12.11 -1.87
N HIS A 185 -11.29 11.77 -0.58
CA HIS A 185 -10.18 11.01 0.05
C HIS A 185 -8.78 11.63 -0.06
N ILE A 186 -8.66 12.87 -0.50
CA ILE A 186 -7.39 13.61 -0.51
C ILE A 186 -7.52 14.74 0.50
N ASP A 187 -6.71 14.68 1.54
CA ASP A 187 -6.66 15.72 2.57
C ASP A 187 -6.15 17.02 1.98
N THR A 188 -6.71 18.14 2.43
CA THR A 188 -6.18 19.44 2.03
C THR A 188 -5.01 19.79 2.93
N VAL A 189 -3.90 20.15 2.30
CA VAL A 189 -2.67 20.51 2.98
C VAL A 189 -2.39 21.99 2.76
N ALA A 190 -2.12 22.70 3.85
CA ALA A 190 -1.74 24.10 3.83
C ALA A 190 -0.48 24.33 4.67
N LEU A 191 0.34 25.30 4.28
CA LEU A 191 1.47 25.70 5.11
C LEU A 191 0.99 26.37 6.38
N LYS A 192 1.65 26.05 7.50
CA LYS A 192 1.48 26.80 8.73
C LYS A 192 1.96 28.24 8.52
N PRO A 193 1.26 29.25 9.07
CA PRO A 193 1.68 30.64 8.94
C PRO A 193 3.12 30.86 9.42
N GLY A 194 3.96 31.51 8.60
CA GLY A 194 5.36 31.80 8.94
C GLY A 194 6.35 30.66 8.67
N LYS A 195 5.90 29.53 8.10
CA LYS A 195 6.76 28.39 7.72
C LYS A 195 7.19 28.37 6.26
N GLU A 196 6.87 29.39 5.49
CA GLU A 196 7.09 29.45 4.04
C GLU A 196 8.59 29.36 3.69
N ALA A 197 9.46 30.05 4.44
CA ALA A 197 10.90 30.00 4.23
C ALA A 197 11.50 28.63 4.61
N GLU A 198 11.07 28.05 5.72
CA GLU A 198 11.50 26.71 6.17
C GLU A 198 11.07 25.64 5.17
N PHE A 199 9.85 25.72 4.65
CA PHE A 199 9.35 24.78 3.66
C PHE A 199 10.06 24.94 2.31
N ARG A 200 10.33 26.16 1.87
CA ARG A 200 11.15 26.42 0.68
C ARG A 200 12.55 25.82 0.82
N GLN A 201 13.16 25.94 2.01
CA GLN A 201 14.45 25.31 2.29
C GLN A 201 14.35 23.78 2.24
N LEU A 202 13.28 23.19 2.77
CA LEU A 202 13.03 21.75 2.70
C LEU A 202 13.05 21.24 1.25
N ILE A 203 12.38 21.94 0.34
CA ILE A 203 12.33 21.58 -1.08
C ILE A 203 13.72 21.68 -1.74
N GLN A 204 14.50 22.71 -1.41
CA GLN A 204 15.89 22.84 -1.90
C GLN A 204 16.77 21.70 -1.41
N ASP A 205 16.65 21.34 -0.14
CA ASP A 205 17.39 20.22 0.45
C ASP A 205 16.98 18.88 -0.18
N MET A 206 15.71 18.72 -0.55
CA MET A 206 15.23 17.55 -1.30
C MET A 206 15.85 17.47 -2.71
N ASP A 207 15.98 18.60 -3.43
CA ASP A 207 16.66 18.65 -4.74
C ASP A 207 18.14 18.27 -4.59
N ALA A 208 18.82 18.87 -3.60
CA ALA A 208 20.23 18.57 -3.29
C ALA A 208 20.46 17.11 -2.89
N ALA A 209 19.47 16.48 -2.24
CA ALA A 209 19.49 15.06 -1.88
C ALA A 209 19.15 14.12 -3.04
N GLY A 210 18.82 14.65 -4.23
CA GLY A 210 18.45 13.87 -5.41
C GLY A 210 17.05 13.26 -5.34
N LEU A 211 16.18 13.76 -4.47
CA LEU A 211 14.81 13.26 -4.29
C LEU A 211 13.81 13.86 -5.28
N LEU A 212 14.19 14.96 -5.92
CA LEU A 212 13.39 15.60 -6.95
C LEU A 212 13.96 15.20 -8.31
N THR A 213 13.18 14.48 -9.10
CA THR A 213 13.60 14.06 -10.43
C THR A 213 12.75 14.70 -11.51
N GLN A 214 13.41 15.06 -12.60
CA GLN A 214 12.78 15.41 -13.86
C GLN A 214 13.06 14.26 -14.82
N ARG A 215 12.03 13.50 -15.23
CA ARG A 215 12.22 12.61 -16.38
C ARG A 215 12.42 13.49 -17.61
N SER A 216 13.55 13.30 -18.31
CA SER A 216 13.74 13.84 -19.65
C SER A 216 12.76 13.13 -20.60
N GLU A 217 12.22 13.88 -21.56
CA GLU A 217 11.43 13.34 -22.68
C GLU A 217 12.18 12.24 -23.45
#